data_AF-A0A101A0M1-F1
#
_entry.id   AF-A0A101A0M1-F1
#
_cell.length_a   1.000
_cell.length_b   1.000
_cell.length_c   1.000
_cell.angle_alpha   90.00
_cell.angle_beta   90.00
_cell.angle_gamma   90.00
#
_symmetry.space_group_name_H-M   'P 1'
#
loop_
_entity.id
_entity.type
_entity.pdbx_description
1 polymer ?
#
loop_
_entity_poly.entity_id
_entity_poly.type
_entity_poly.pdbx_seq_one_letter_code
_entity_poly.pdbx_strand_id
1 'polypeptide(L)'
;MNAESDEIGRLFASRHDVAANDFRALLHVMVAETEGVPLTAGDLRRRMGMSAAAITYLVERMIASGHFRKESDPRDRRKVILRVADHGVDVARGFFTPLGERTRDALADLSEDELAAAHRTFTALIDAMRQFRTQLEQSVIPN
;
A
#
# COMPACT_ATOMS: atom_id res chain seq x y z
N MET A 1 1.48 -1.93 -16.47
CA MET A 1 1.46 -2.55 -15.12
C MET A 1 0.52 -1.82 -14.17
N ASN A 2 0.52 -0.47 -14.14
CA ASN A 2 -0.37 0.31 -13.26
C ASN A 2 -1.86 0.15 -13.56
N ALA A 3 -2.29 0.12 -14.83
CA ALA A 3 -3.72 0.06 -15.18
C ALA A 3 -4.44 -1.20 -14.65
N GLU A 4 -3.80 -2.38 -14.76
CA GLU A 4 -4.33 -3.64 -14.22
C GLU A 4 -4.34 -3.64 -12.69
N SER A 5 -3.29 -3.09 -12.06
CA SER A 5 -3.22 -2.97 -10.60
C SER A 5 -4.29 -2.00 -10.06
N ASP A 6 -4.56 -0.91 -10.78
CA ASP A 6 -5.60 0.07 -10.46
C ASP A 6 -7.00 -0.53 -10.64
N GLU A 7 -7.22 -1.35 -11.68
CA GLU A 7 -8.49 -2.05 -11.88
C GLU A 7 -8.74 -3.13 -10.81
N ILE A 8 -7.72 -3.92 -10.47
CA ILE A 8 -7.79 -4.87 -9.35
C ILE A 8 -8.12 -4.14 -8.04
N GLY A 9 -7.51 -2.98 -7.80
CA GLY A 9 -7.84 -2.13 -6.64
C GLY A 9 -9.28 -1.60 -6.65
N ARG A 10 -9.83 -1.24 -7.82
CA ARG A 10 -11.24 -0.84 -7.96
C ARG A 10 -12.20 -2.01 -7.72
N LEU A 11 -11.85 -3.21 -8.17
CA LEU A 11 -12.66 -4.41 -7.97
C LEU A 11 -12.61 -4.91 -6.51
N PHE A 12 -11.49 -4.75 -5.82
CA PHE A 12 -11.40 -4.95 -4.37
C PHE A 12 -12.37 -4.02 -3.64
N ALA A 13 -12.28 -2.74 -3.97
CA ALA A 13 -13.11 -1.69 -3.39
C ALA A 13 -14.62 -2.01 -3.54
N SER A 14 -15.07 -2.36 -4.75
CA SER A 14 -16.49 -2.65 -5.00
C SER A 14 -16.99 -3.93 -4.32
N ARG A 15 -16.16 -4.96 -4.17
CA ARG A 15 -16.55 -6.24 -3.53
C ARG A 15 -16.61 -6.19 -2.01
N HIS A 16 -15.81 -5.32 -1.39
CA HIS A 16 -15.64 -5.29 0.07
C HIS A 16 -16.27 -4.07 0.74
N ASP A 17 -17.03 -3.25 0.00
CA ASP A 17 -17.59 -1.97 0.47
C ASP A 17 -16.51 -1.01 0.99
N VAL A 18 -15.33 -1.09 0.37
CA VAL A 18 -14.14 -0.32 0.69
C VAL A 18 -14.03 0.77 -0.39
N ALA A 19 -13.90 2.05 -0.04
CA ALA A 19 -13.74 3.08 -1.07
C ALA A 19 -12.37 2.89 -1.77
N ALA A 20 -12.20 3.28 -3.04
CA ALA A 20 -10.92 3.10 -3.75
C ALA A 20 -9.70 3.69 -3.01
N ASN A 21 -9.91 4.76 -2.23
CA ASN A 21 -8.88 5.38 -1.39
C ASN A 21 -8.49 4.54 -0.17
N ASP A 22 -9.40 3.69 0.34
CA ASP A 22 -9.17 2.85 1.50
C ASP A 22 -8.26 1.68 1.17
N PHE A 23 -8.41 1.08 -0.01
CA PHE A 23 -7.50 0.04 -0.48
C PHE A 23 -6.07 0.57 -0.62
N ARG A 24 -5.91 1.75 -1.24
CA ARG A 24 -4.62 2.43 -1.32
C ARG A 24 -4.04 2.74 0.06
N ALA A 25 -4.87 3.18 1.00
CA ALA A 25 -4.45 3.41 2.38
C ALA A 25 -3.99 2.12 3.07
N LEU A 26 -4.74 1.02 2.91
CA LEU A 26 -4.42 -0.30 3.44
C LEU A 26 -3.07 -0.78 2.91
N LEU A 27 -2.83 -0.68 1.60
CA LEU A 27 -1.54 -1.01 0.99
C LEU A 27 -0.39 -0.19 1.57
N HIS A 28 -0.57 1.13 1.72
CA HIS A 28 0.49 1.98 2.28
C HIS A 28 0.85 1.61 3.72
N VAL A 29 -0.14 1.31 4.57
CA VAL A 29 0.09 0.89 5.96
C VAL A 29 0.75 -0.49 5.99
N MET A 30 0.25 -1.45 5.20
CA MET A 30 0.78 -2.83 5.14
C MET A 30 2.24 -2.88 4.67
N VAL A 31 2.57 -2.15 3.59
CA VAL A 31 3.95 -2.08 3.06
C VAL A 31 4.88 -1.47 4.09
N ALA A 32 4.49 -0.34 4.68
CA ALA A 32 5.30 0.37 5.66
C ALA A 32 5.51 -0.45 6.95
N GLU A 33 4.50 -1.22 7.37
CA GLU A 33 4.59 -2.19 8.46
C GLU A 33 5.58 -3.32 8.15
N THR A 34 5.52 -3.89 6.94
CA THR A 34 6.43 -4.94 6.47
C THR A 34 7.88 -4.43 6.38
N GLU A 35 8.08 -3.16 6.01
CA GLU A 35 9.37 -2.48 5.96
C GLU A 35 9.89 -2.06 7.36
N GLY A 36 9.11 -2.24 8.43
CA GLY A 36 9.49 -1.86 9.79
C GLY A 36 9.42 -0.36 10.08
N VAL A 37 8.73 0.41 9.22
CA VAL A 37 8.56 1.87 9.29
C VAL A 37 7.06 2.21 9.37
N PRO A 38 6.36 1.82 10.46
CA PRO A 38 4.91 2.02 10.56
C PRO A 38 4.52 3.49 10.46
N LEU A 39 3.36 3.77 9.86
CA LEU A 39 2.94 5.13 9.52
C LEU A 39 2.09 5.76 10.62
N THR A 40 2.28 7.05 10.85
CA THR A 40 1.24 7.87 11.53
C THR A 40 0.15 8.25 10.53
N ALA A 41 -1.01 8.72 11.03
CA ALA A 41 -2.04 9.30 10.17
C ALA A 41 -1.51 10.51 9.36
N GLY A 42 -0.59 11.27 9.93
CA GLY A 42 0.07 12.39 9.25
C GLY A 42 0.99 11.94 8.12
N ASP A 43 1.65 10.79 8.24
CA ASP A 43 2.48 10.20 7.18
C ASP A 43 1.61 9.64 6.07
N LEU A 44 0.54 8.91 6.44
CA LEU A 44 -0.43 8.38 5.50
C LEU A 44 -1.07 9.51 4.69
N ARG A 45 -1.42 10.64 5.33
CA ARG A 45 -1.92 11.85 4.66
C ARG A 45 -1.01 12.31 3.53
N ARG A 46 0.29 12.45 3.82
CA ARG A 46 1.29 12.92 2.84
C ARG A 46 1.40 11.94 1.67
N ARG A 47 1.45 10.63 1.95
CA ARG A 47 1.52 9.59 0.92
C ARG A 47 0.27 9.53 0.05
N MET A 48 -0.90 9.79 0.64
CA MET A 48 -2.19 9.76 -0.06
C MET A 48 -2.52 11.07 -0.79
N GLY A 49 -1.79 12.17 -0.52
CA GLY A 49 -2.10 13.49 -1.09
C GLY A 49 -3.47 14.04 -0.63
N MET A 50 -3.94 13.64 0.56
CA MET A 50 -5.28 13.99 1.05
C MET A 50 -5.25 15.19 2.00
N SER A 51 -6.39 15.89 2.11
CA SER A 51 -6.59 16.92 3.13
C SER A 51 -6.59 16.31 4.54
N ALA A 52 -6.37 17.15 5.57
CA ALA A 52 -6.41 16.70 6.96
C ALA A 52 -7.79 16.14 7.37
N ALA A 53 -8.88 16.77 6.94
CA ALA A 53 -10.22 16.29 7.23
C ALA A 53 -10.51 14.94 6.53
N ALA A 54 -10.12 14.82 5.26
CA ALA A 54 -10.36 13.60 4.48
C ALA A 54 -9.57 12.40 5.03
N ILE A 55 -8.31 12.60 5.45
CA ILE A 55 -7.53 11.50 6.01
C ILE A 55 -8.04 11.07 7.39
N THR A 56 -8.49 12.01 8.23
CA THR A 56 -9.06 11.67 9.53
C THR A 56 -10.31 10.82 9.35
N TYR A 57 -11.23 11.25 8.48
CA TYR A 57 -12.43 10.49 8.15
C TYR A 57 -12.11 9.10 7.59
N LEU A 58 -11.14 8.99 6.67
CA LEU A 58 -10.71 7.70 6.13
C LEU A 58 -10.19 6.78 7.24
N VAL A 59 -9.27 7.28 8.09
CA VAL A 59 -8.68 6.48 9.16
C VAL A 59 -9.73 6.03 10.16
N GLU A 60 -10.65 6.91 10.56
CA GLU A 60 -11.74 6.57 11.48
C GLU A 60 -12.65 5.49 10.89
N ARG A 61 -13.04 5.64 9.62
CA ARG A 61 -13.85 4.63 8.92
C ARG A 61 -13.13 3.29 8.77
N MET A 62 -11.83 3.29 8.48
CA MET A 62 -11.00 2.08 8.38
C MET A 62 -10.81 1.38 9.73
N ILE A 63 -10.79 2.13 10.84
CA ILE A 63 -10.80 1.55 12.19
C ILE A 63 -12.18 0.98 12.51
N ALA A 64 -13.26 1.72 12.22
CA ALA A 64 -14.62 1.27 12.49
C ALA A 64 -14.99 -0.01 11.74
N SER A 65 -14.48 -0.16 10.52
CA SER A 65 -14.64 -1.38 9.70
C SER A 65 -13.64 -2.49 10.06
N GLY A 66 -12.76 -2.30 11.06
CA GLY A 66 -11.84 -3.33 11.52
C GLY A 66 -10.61 -3.55 10.64
N HIS A 67 -10.34 -2.68 9.66
CA HIS A 67 -9.16 -2.79 8.79
C HIS A 67 -7.90 -2.22 9.44
N PHE A 68 -8.05 -1.16 10.23
CA PHE A 68 -6.95 -0.52 10.95
C PHE A 68 -7.11 -0.61 12.47
N ARG A 69 -5.97 -0.51 13.15
CA ARG A 69 -5.90 -0.20 14.58
C ARG A 69 -4.83 0.86 14.84
N LYS A 70 -5.01 1.63 15.92
CA LYS A 70 -4.01 2.57 16.42
C LYS A 70 -3.18 1.90 17.52
N GLU A 71 -1.89 2.17 17.54
CA GLU A 71 -0.98 1.68 18.58
C GLU A 71 0.04 2.78 18.92
N SER A 72 0.54 2.80 20.16
CA SER A 72 1.70 3.62 20.52
C SER A 72 2.94 3.10 19.79
N ASP A 73 3.76 4.00 19.25
CA ASP A 73 5.02 3.60 18.64
C ASP A 73 5.96 3.02 19.72
N PRO A 74 6.46 1.78 19.55
CA PRO A 74 7.38 1.18 20.51
C PRO A 74 8.70 1.95 20.67
N ARG A 75 9.08 2.78 19.68
CA ARG A 75 10.31 3.60 19.67
C ARG A 75 10.11 4.99 20.27
N ASP A 76 8.89 5.54 20.21
CA ASP A 76 8.52 6.82 20.82
C ASP A 76 7.04 6.80 21.22
N ARG A 77 6.75 6.52 22.49
CA ARG A 77 5.37 6.36 23.00
C ARG A 77 4.48 7.59 22.81
N ARG A 78 5.04 8.77 22.51
CA ARG A 78 4.28 9.98 22.20
C ARG A 78 3.67 9.94 20.79
N LYS A 79 4.14 9.06 19.93
CA LYS A 79 3.62 8.86 18.58
C LYS A 79 2.58 7.75 18.56
N VAL A 80 1.53 7.98 17.79
CA VAL A 80 0.51 6.97 17.48
C VAL A 80 0.67 6.55 16.03
N ILE A 81 0.87 5.26 15.83
CA ILE A 81 1.03 4.62 14.53
C ILE A 81 -0.22 3.82 14.15
N LEU A 82 -0.40 3.65 12.85
CA LEU A 82 -1.43 2.82 12.25
C LEU A 82 -0.84 1.44 11.96
N ARG A 83 -1.65 0.43 12.25
CA ARG A 83 -1.37 -0.99 11.98
C ARG A 83 -2.55 -1.58 11.23
N VAL A 84 -2.28 -2.56 10.38
CA VAL A 84 -3.36 -3.39 9.85
C VAL A 84 -3.91 -4.24 10.99
N ALA A 85 -5.23 -4.24 11.16
CA ALA A 85 -5.89 -5.11 12.13
C ALA A 85 -6.15 -6.50 11.50
N ASP A 86 -6.36 -7.52 12.33
CA ASP A 86 -6.46 -8.91 11.88
C ASP A 86 -7.54 -9.10 10.80
N HIS A 87 -8.71 -8.45 10.97
CA HIS A 87 -9.74 -8.47 9.95
C HIS A 87 -9.28 -7.86 8.61
N GLY A 88 -8.53 -6.76 8.65
CA GLY A 88 -7.93 -6.18 7.44
C GLY A 88 -6.91 -7.11 6.76
N VAL A 89 -6.15 -7.88 7.55
CA VAL A 89 -5.24 -8.91 7.03
C VAL A 89 -6.02 -10.04 6.35
N ASP A 90 -7.10 -10.52 6.97
CA ASP A 90 -7.91 -11.61 6.44
C ASP A 90 -8.65 -11.20 5.15
N VAL A 91 -9.18 -9.98 5.10
CA VAL A 91 -9.79 -9.42 3.88
C VAL A 91 -8.76 -9.32 2.75
N ALA A 92 -7.57 -8.79 3.03
CA ALA A 92 -6.49 -8.72 2.04
C ALA A 92 -6.07 -10.12 1.56
N ARG A 93 -5.89 -11.06 2.48
CA ARG A 93 -5.54 -12.46 2.15
C ARG A 93 -6.61 -13.08 1.25
N GLY A 94 -7.87 -13.01 1.64
CA GLY A 94 -8.98 -13.59 0.87
C GLY A 94 -9.04 -13.08 -0.57
N PHE A 95 -8.68 -11.82 -0.79
CA PHE A 95 -8.69 -11.24 -2.13
C PHE A 95 -7.40 -11.49 -2.94
N PHE A 96 -6.22 -11.37 -2.33
CA PHE A 96 -4.95 -11.48 -3.05
C PHE A 96 -4.41 -12.91 -3.18
N THR A 97 -4.82 -13.85 -2.31
CA THR A 97 -4.38 -15.24 -2.41
C THR A 97 -4.65 -15.84 -3.79
N PRO A 98 -5.85 -15.72 -4.39
CA PRO A 98 -6.10 -16.26 -5.74
C PRO A 98 -5.23 -15.61 -6.83
N LEU A 99 -4.88 -14.33 -6.68
CA LEU A 99 -3.96 -13.66 -7.62
C LEU A 99 -2.55 -14.21 -7.45
N GLY A 100 -2.07 -14.36 -6.21
CA GLY A 100 -0.76 -14.91 -5.90
C GLY A 100 -0.58 -16.35 -6.39
N GLU A 101 -1.63 -17.18 -6.28
CA GLU A 101 -1.65 -18.54 -6.83
C GLU A 101 -1.51 -18.51 -8.37
N ARG A 102 -2.33 -17.71 -9.06
CA ARG A 102 -2.24 -17.57 -10.53
C ARG A 102 -0.89 -17.04 -10.99
N THR A 103 -0.30 -16.10 -10.25
CA THR A 103 1.05 -15.59 -10.55
C THR A 103 2.10 -16.68 -10.34
N ARG A 104 2.01 -17.46 -9.26
CA ARG A 104 2.91 -18.59 -9.02
C ARG A 104 2.83 -19.60 -10.16
N ASP A 105 1.62 -19.98 -10.57
CA ASP A 105 1.41 -20.93 -11.66
C ASP A 105 1.98 -20.40 -12.99
N ALA A 106 1.75 -19.13 -13.31
CA ALA A 106 2.26 -18.51 -14.52
C ALA A 106 3.80 -18.39 -14.56
N LEU A 107 4.45 -18.38 -13.40
CA LEU A 107 5.90 -18.29 -13.26
C LEU A 107 6.56 -19.65 -13.03
N ALA A 108 5.79 -20.74 -12.91
CA ALA A 108 6.27 -22.05 -12.49
C ALA A 108 7.31 -22.65 -13.46
N ASP A 109 7.20 -22.33 -14.75
CA ASP A 109 8.09 -22.85 -15.79
C ASP A 109 9.36 -22.01 -15.98
N LEU A 110 9.48 -20.86 -15.30
CA LEU A 110 10.67 -20.02 -15.38
C LEU A 110 11.77 -20.55 -14.48
N SER A 111 12.99 -20.58 -15.00
CA SER A 111 14.18 -20.91 -14.22
C SER A 111 14.50 -19.83 -13.19
N GLU A 112 15.30 -20.18 -12.18
CA GLU A 112 15.76 -19.24 -11.15
C GLU A 112 16.54 -18.07 -11.76
N ASP A 113 17.33 -18.32 -12.80
CA ASP A 113 18.09 -17.28 -13.52
C ASP A 113 17.16 -16.30 -14.25
N GLU A 114 16.07 -16.79 -14.87
CA GLU A 114 15.06 -15.95 -15.52
C GLU A 114 14.29 -15.10 -14.49
N LEU A 115 13.92 -15.68 -13.36
CA LEU A 115 13.28 -14.96 -12.26
C LEU A 115 14.22 -13.91 -11.67
N ALA A 116 15.50 -14.23 -11.49
CA ALA A 116 16.51 -13.29 -11.01
C ALA A 116 16.75 -12.15 -12.02
N ALA A 117 16.78 -12.44 -13.32
CA ALA A 117 16.86 -11.42 -14.36
C ALA A 117 15.63 -10.51 -14.37
N ALA A 118 14.42 -11.09 -14.33
CA ALA A 118 13.17 -10.33 -14.28
C ALA A 118 13.08 -9.46 -13.02
N HIS A 119 13.45 -9.99 -11.85
CA HIS A 119 13.48 -9.24 -10.60
C HIS A 119 14.42 -8.03 -10.68
N ARG A 120 15.64 -8.22 -11.20
CA ARG A 120 16.60 -7.12 -11.41
C ARG A 120 16.04 -6.07 -12.37
N THR A 121 15.46 -6.49 -13.49
CA THR A 121 14.86 -5.58 -14.48
C THR A 121 13.70 -4.78 -13.89
N PHE A 122 12.75 -5.42 -13.20
CA PHE A 122 11.62 -4.72 -12.58
C PHE A 122 12.07 -3.77 -11.47
N THR A 123 13.06 -4.16 -10.67
CA THR A 123 13.63 -3.29 -9.63
C THR A 123 14.23 -2.04 -10.25
N ALA A 124 15.06 -2.18 -11.29
CA ALA A 124 15.66 -1.05 -11.99
C ALA A 124 14.61 -0.10 -12.59
N LEU A 125 13.55 -0.64 -13.20
CA LEU A 125 12.44 0.15 -13.74
C LEU A 125 11.68 0.91 -12.64
N ILE A 126 11.34 0.24 -11.54
CA ILE A 126 10.62 0.84 -10.41
C ILE A 126 11.46 1.97 -9.79
N ASP A 127 12.76 1.75 -9.61
CA ASP A 127 13.65 2.76 -9.03
C ASP A 127 13.81 3.97 -9.94
N ALA A 128 13.93 3.78 -11.26
CA ALA A 128 13.92 4.88 -12.23
C ALA A 128 12.63 5.71 -12.16
N MET A 129 11.47 5.05 -12.07
CA MET A 129 10.17 5.73 -11.92
C MET A 129 10.07 6.49 -10.59
N ARG A 130 10.56 5.91 -9.49
CA ARG A 130 10.60 6.57 -8.17
C ARG A 130 11.48 7.81 -8.19
N GLN A 131 12.67 7.72 -8.79
CA GLN A 131 13.58 8.85 -8.94
C GLN A 131 12.94 9.98 -9.75
N PHE A 132 12.32 9.64 -10.87
CA PHE A 132 11.61 10.63 -11.71
C PHE A 132 10.46 11.31 -10.97
N ARG A 133 9.65 10.56 -10.20
CA ARG A 133 8.60 11.15 -9.35
C ARG A 133 9.18 12.15 -8.33
N THR A 134 10.25 11.79 -7.64
CA THR A 134 10.91 12.67 -6.67
C THR A 134 11.42 13.95 -7.34
N GLN A 135 11.97 13.87 -8.55
CA GLN A 135 12.41 15.04 -9.32
C GLN A 135 11.24 15.96 -9.67
N LEU A 136 10.08 15.41 -10.07
CA LEU A 136 8.87 16.20 -10.34
C LEU A 136 8.37 16.92 -9.09
N GLU A 137 8.33 16.24 -7.93
CA GLU A 137 7.91 16.84 -6.66
C GLU A 137 8.83 18.00 -6.23
N GLN A 138 10.13 17.90 -6.50
CA GLN A 138 11.11 18.95 -6.23
C GLN A 138 11.04 20.13 -7.21
N SER A 139 10.58 19.88 -8.44
CA SER A 139 10.45 20.91 -9.50
C SER A 139 9.17 21.75 -9.37
N VAL A 140 8.20 21.31 -8.57
CA VAL A 140 6.90 21.99 -8.34
C VAL A 140 6.96 22.95 -7.14
N ILE A 141 8.15 23.37 -6.70
CA ILE A 141 8.31 24.52 -5.80
C ILE A 141 8.73 25.75 -6.63
N PRO A 142 7.80 26.58 -7.13
CA PRO A 142 8.14 27.94 -7.54
C PRO A 142 8.27 28.83 -6.30
N ASN A 143 9.29 29.70 -6.37
CA ASN A 143 9.48 30.86 -5.50
C ASN A 143 8.33 31.87 -5.63
#